data_AF-A0A2W4PD27-F1
#
_entry.id   AF-A0A2W4PD27-F1
#
_cell.length_a   1.000
_cell.length_b   1.000
_cell.length_c   1.000
_cell.angle_alpha   90.00
_cell.angle_beta   90.00
_cell.angle_gamma   90.00
#
_symmetry.space_group_name_H-M   'P 1'
#
loop_
_entity.id
_entity.type
_entity.pdbx_description
1 polymer ?
#
loop_
_entity_poly.entity_id
_entity_poly.type
_entity_poly.pdbx_seq_one_letter_code
_entity_poly.pdbx_strand_id
1 'polypeptide(L)'
;MEGVLALSYTALPKRARRCLDQLSVFPSSFDLTAAEAVVADVGEVEELLELLQQRSLLEWVEASEWYDLHDLVREFAAARLADADAVRLRHARHYAGIAEEADTRYLRGGEELRAALALFDRERVHIDAGWEWARAWAGREEADRLVLAYANATAHIGDLRYDTRRERVPQLQAALAAAQRLGDRRGEAMESWNLGLAYEQLGDVARAVEAMQLRVDYEHEIGHPDAERPADRVGGQRHRRRAQGQNAARRGPPGPPIPPR
;
A
#
# COMPACT_ATOMS: atom_id res chain seq x y z
N MET A 1 28.08 11.44 -19.37
CA MET A 1 26.83 10.75 -19.75
C MET A 1 25.66 11.72 -19.79
N GLU A 2 25.49 12.57 -18.78
CA GLU A 2 24.44 13.61 -18.71
C GLU A 2 24.36 14.52 -19.96
N GLY A 3 25.51 14.88 -20.55
CA GLY A 3 25.55 15.68 -21.79
C GLY A 3 24.93 15.00 -23.02
N VAL A 4 24.97 13.66 -23.11
CA VAL A 4 24.38 12.91 -24.25
C VAL A 4 22.87 12.80 -24.08
N LEU A 5 22.39 12.51 -22.86
CA LEU A 5 20.96 12.49 -22.55
C LEU A 5 20.31 13.86 -22.77
N ALA A 6 20.98 14.95 -22.37
CA ALA A 6 20.50 16.30 -22.61
C ALA A 6 20.33 16.63 -24.10
N LEU A 7 21.24 16.17 -24.96
CA LEU A 7 21.13 16.34 -26.41
C LEU A 7 19.95 15.55 -26.98
N SER A 8 19.81 14.27 -26.64
CA SER A 8 18.68 13.45 -27.07
C SER A 8 17.34 14.05 -26.61
N TYR A 9 17.28 14.54 -25.37
CA TYR A 9 16.09 15.15 -24.78
C TYR A 9 15.69 16.48 -25.44
N THR A 10 16.66 17.37 -25.69
CA THR A 10 16.40 18.65 -26.35
C THR A 10 15.91 18.49 -27.79
N ALA A 11 16.31 17.41 -28.46
CA ALA A 11 15.85 17.05 -29.81
C ALA A 11 14.41 16.49 -29.86
N LEU A 12 13.81 16.13 -28.73
CA LEU A 12 12.43 15.62 -28.69
C LEU A 12 11.40 16.76 -28.95
N PRO A 13 10.25 16.46 -29.56
CA PRO A 13 9.09 17.34 -29.52
C PRO A 13 8.68 17.68 -28.08
N LYS A 14 8.10 18.85 -27.86
CA LYS A 14 7.66 19.29 -26.51
C LYS A 14 6.74 18.28 -25.83
N ARG A 15 5.83 17.65 -26.58
CA ARG A 15 4.93 16.59 -26.07
C ARG A 15 5.68 15.34 -25.62
N ALA A 16 6.67 14.87 -26.38
CA ALA A 16 7.51 13.73 -26.00
C ALA A 16 8.37 14.02 -24.77
N ARG A 17 8.90 15.23 -24.61
CA ARG A 17 9.57 15.63 -23.35
C ARG A 17 8.63 15.55 -22.17
N ARG A 18 7.44 16.16 -22.26
CA ARG A 18 6.43 16.10 -21.18
C ARG A 18 5.95 14.69 -20.89
N CYS A 19 5.88 13.82 -21.89
CA CYS A 19 5.56 12.40 -21.72
C CYS A 19 6.67 11.73 -20.91
N LEU A 20 7.92 11.81 -21.37
CA LEU A 20 9.08 11.24 -20.68
C LEU A 20 9.23 11.74 -19.24
N ASP A 21 9.07 13.04 -19.02
CA ASP A 21 9.11 13.63 -17.68
C ASP A 21 8.04 13.00 -16.77
N GLN A 22 6.82 12.77 -17.28
CA GLN A 22 5.74 12.15 -16.51
C GLN A 22 5.95 10.65 -16.28
N LEU A 23 6.50 9.91 -17.24
CA LEU A 23 6.86 8.50 -17.06
C LEU A 23 7.93 8.31 -15.98
N SER A 24 8.65 9.36 -15.59
CA SER A 24 9.66 9.27 -14.54
C SER A 24 9.12 8.87 -13.16
N VAL A 25 7.80 8.95 -12.93
CA VAL A 25 7.18 8.53 -11.67
C VAL A 25 7.10 7.02 -11.50
N PHE A 26 7.30 6.23 -12.57
CA PHE A 26 7.30 4.78 -12.48
C PHE A 26 8.63 4.29 -11.88
N PRO A 27 8.62 3.63 -10.70
CA PRO A 27 9.84 3.08 -10.09
C PRO A 27 10.38 1.83 -10.79
N SER A 28 9.62 1.22 -11.70
CA SER A 28 9.91 -0.03 -12.41
C SER A 28 9.20 -0.03 -13.76
N SER A 29 9.41 -1.07 -14.56
CA SER A 29 8.74 -1.28 -15.84
C SER A 29 7.21 -1.27 -15.72
N PHE A 30 6.51 -0.79 -16.75
CA PHE A 30 5.06 -0.54 -16.75
C PHE A 30 4.45 -0.85 -18.11
N ASP A 31 3.14 -1.10 -18.16
CA ASP A 31 2.42 -1.33 -19.42
C ASP A 31 1.82 -0.05 -20.02
N LEU A 32 1.24 -0.17 -21.22
CA LEU A 32 0.59 0.95 -21.91
C LEU A 32 -0.57 1.53 -21.07
N THR A 33 -1.39 0.68 -20.45
CA THR A 33 -2.54 1.11 -19.64
C THR A 33 -2.11 2.01 -18.48
N ALA A 34 -1.02 1.64 -17.80
CA ALA A 34 -0.45 2.43 -16.72
C ALA A 34 0.11 3.75 -17.24
N ALA A 35 0.84 3.72 -18.37
CA ALA A 35 1.35 4.93 -19.02
C ALA A 35 0.22 5.91 -19.37
N GLU A 36 -0.87 5.42 -19.96
CA GLU A 36 -2.06 6.22 -20.28
C GLU A 36 -2.75 6.80 -19.05
N ALA A 37 -2.81 6.05 -17.95
CA ALA A 37 -3.38 6.53 -16.70
C ALA A 37 -2.55 7.66 -16.05
N VAL A 38 -1.22 7.66 -16.25
CA VAL A 38 -0.29 8.60 -15.61
C VAL A 38 0.00 9.82 -16.49
N VAL A 39 0.17 9.64 -17.79
CA VAL A 39 0.61 10.71 -18.69
C VAL A 39 -0.60 11.54 -19.13
N ALA A 40 -0.60 12.83 -18.77
CA ALA A 40 -1.65 13.78 -19.13
C ALA A 40 -1.14 14.91 -20.04
N ASP A 41 -2.06 15.52 -20.79
CA ASP A 41 -1.83 16.73 -21.60
C ASP A 41 -0.71 16.62 -22.64
N VAL A 42 -0.58 15.46 -23.30
CA VAL A 42 0.42 15.24 -24.36
C VAL A 42 -0.14 14.73 -25.70
N GLY A 43 -1.41 14.30 -25.73
CA GLY A 43 -2.03 13.64 -26.90
C GLY A 43 -1.93 12.12 -26.80
N GLU A 44 -1.83 11.44 -27.94
CA GLU A 44 -1.73 9.97 -28.04
C GLU A 44 -0.46 9.46 -27.33
N VAL A 45 -0.63 8.71 -26.25
CA VAL A 45 0.48 8.23 -25.41
C VAL A 45 1.28 7.16 -26.14
N GLU A 46 0.61 6.21 -26.80
CA GLU A 46 1.24 5.12 -27.55
C GLU A 46 2.24 5.64 -28.61
N GLU A 47 1.83 6.62 -29.45
CA GLU A 47 2.70 7.30 -30.43
C GLU A 47 3.97 7.87 -29.77
N LEU A 48 3.84 8.41 -28.56
CA LEU A 48 4.95 9.01 -27.84
C LEU A 48 5.86 7.95 -27.22
N LEU A 49 5.33 6.82 -26.75
CA LEU A 49 6.15 5.70 -26.27
C LEU A 49 6.96 5.09 -27.41
N GLU A 50 6.36 4.90 -28.59
CA GLU A 50 7.07 4.47 -29.80
C GLU A 50 8.20 5.43 -30.17
N LEU A 51 7.93 6.75 -30.13
CA LEU A 51 8.96 7.76 -30.40
C LEU A 51 10.10 7.71 -29.37
N LEU A 52 9.79 7.56 -28.09
CA LEU A 52 10.80 7.46 -27.02
C LEU A 52 11.64 6.18 -27.18
N GLN A 53 11.01 5.08 -27.58
CA GLN A 53 11.68 3.83 -27.90
C GLN A 53 12.62 3.97 -29.11
N GLN A 54 12.17 4.61 -30.20
CA GLN A 54 13.00 4.91 -31.38
C GLN A 54 14.21 5.80 -31.04
N ARG A 55 14.13 6.58 -29.95
CA ARG A 55 15.23 7.41 -29.43
C ARG A 55 16.06 6.73 -28.35
N SER A 56 15.80 5.45 -28.07
CA SER A 56 16.48 4.66 -27.02
C SER A 56 16.39 5.29 -25.64
N LEU A 57 15.29 6.02 -25.37
CA LEU A 57 14.99 6.60 -24.06
C LEU A 57 13.99 5.73 -23.27
N LEU A 58 13.43 4.72 -23.92
CA LEU A 58 12.53 3.73 -23.37
C LEU A 58 12.84 2.38 -24.03
N GLU A 59 12.81 1.30 -23.28
CA GLU A 59 13.01 -0.06 -23.79
C GLU A 59 11.68 -0.82 -23.76
N TRP A 60 11.46 -1.72 -24.72
CA TRP A 60 10.32 -2.65 -24.71
C TRP A 60 10.83 -4.04 -24.36
N VAL A 61 10.26 -4.64 -23.33
CA VAL A 61 10.62 -5.95 -22.82
C VAL A 61 9.61 -6.97 -23.35
N GLU A 62 9.97 -7.67 -24.42
CA GLU A 62 9.09 -8.62 -25.14
C GLU A 62 8.51 -9.71 -24.23
N ALA A 63 9.27 -10.15 -23.22
CA ALA A 63 8.84 -11.23 -22.32
C ALA A 63 7.68 -10.83 -21.39
N SER A 64 7.54 -9.55 -21.06
CA SER A 64 6.50 -9.02 -20.19
C SER A 64 5.51 -8.11 -20.90
N GLU A 65 5.77 -7.77 -22.17
CA GLU A 65 5.02 -6.77 -22.95
C GLU A 65 4.98 -5.40 -22.26
N TRP A 66 6.09 -5.03 -21.60
CA TRP A 66 6.20 -3.84 -20.77
C TRP A 66 7.29 -2.90 -21.25
N TYR A 67 7.12 -1.62 -20.95
CA TYR A 67 8.13 -0.60 -21.14
C TYR A 67 9.04 -0.52 -19.93
N ASP A 68 10.35 -0.40 -20.16
CA ASP A 68 11.33 -0.14 -19.13
C ASP A 68 12.02 1.21 -19.33
N LEU A 69 12.11 1.98 -18.24
CA LEU A 69 12.75 3.29 -18.21
C LEU A 69 14.00 3.22 -17.35
N HIS A 70 15.15 3.13 -18.02
CA HIS A 70 16.45 3.02 -17.37
C HIS A 70 16.66 4.11 -16.30
N ASP A 71 17.20 3.72 -15.14
CA ASP A 71 17.37 4.56 -13.94
C ASP A 71 17.92 5.96 -14.23
N LEU A 72 19.01 6.07 -14.99
CA LEU A 72 19.60 7.35 -15.37
C LEU A 72 18.66 8.25 -16.21
N VAL A 73 17.86 7.67 -17.11
CA VAL A 73 16.87 8.43 -17.89
C VAL A 73 15.72 8.85 -16.99
N ARG A 74 15.27 7.96 -16.10
CA ARG A 74 14.24 8.24 -15.09
C ARG A 74 14.64 9.39 -14.18
N GLU A 75 15.85 9.36 -13.60
CA GLU A 75 16.36 10.44 -12.74
C GLU A 75 16.49 11.76 -13.50
N PHE A 76 17.00 11.72 -14.74
CA PHE A 76 17.12 12.89 -15.60
C PHE A 76 15.75 13.53 -15.90
N ALA A 77 14.75 12.71 -16.20
CA ALA A 77 13.38 13.14 -16.49
C ALA A 77 12.66 13.63 -15.22
N ALA A 78 12.85 12.96 -14.08
CA ALA A 78 12.27 13.33 -12.79
C ALA A 78 12.73 14.72 -12.33
N ALA A 79 13.99 15.09 -12.57
CA ALA A 79 14.51 16.42 -12.27
C ALA A 79 13.82 17.55 -13.09
N ARG A 80 13.08 17.20 -14.14
CA ARG A 80 12.37 18.13 -15.04
C ARG A 80 10.85 18.02 -14.94
N LEU A 81 10.36 17.12 -14.09
CA LEU A 81 8.93 16.86 -13.93
C LEU A 81 8.22 18.08 -13.33
N ALA A 82 7.40 18.72 -14.15
CA ALA A 82 6.49 19.76 -13.70
C ALA A 82 5.28 19.13 -13.01
N ASP A 83 4.85 19.72 -11.89
CA ASP A 83 3.71 19.27 -11.10
C ASP A 83 3.79 17.78 -10.70
N ALA A 84 4.93 17.41 -10.10
CA ALA A 84 5.22 16.03 -9.71
C ALA A 84 4.14 15.41 -8.80
N ASP A 85 3.47 16.22 -7.97
CA ASP A 85 2.40 15.73 -7.09
C ASP A 85 1.16 15.32 -7.85
N ALA A 86 0.73 16.08 -8.86
CA ALA A 86 -0.43 15.69 -9.68
C ALA A 86 -0.14 14.42 -10.49
N VAL A 87 1.09 14.26 -10.97
CA VAL A 87 1.50 13.07 -11.75
C VAL A 87 1.57 11.83 -10.84
N ARG A 88 2.18 11.95 -9.66
CA ARG A 88 2.20 10.87 -8.65
C ARG A 88 0.83 10.55 -8.09
N LEU A 89 -0.08 11.53 -8.00
CA LEU A 89 -1.47 11.28 -7.62
C LEU A 89 -2.19 10.39 -8.66
N ARG A 90 -1.97 10.62 -9.96
CA ARG A 90 -2.52 9.76 -11.02
C ARG A 90 -1.93 8.34 -10.96
N HIS A 91 -0.62 8.23 -10.75
CA HIS A 91 0.06 6.96 -10.52
C HIS A 91 -0.54 6.21 -9.32
N ALA A 92 -0.65 6.86 -8.16
CA ALA A 92 -1.24 6.27 -6.96
C ALA A 92 -2.70 5.83 -7.17
N ARG A 93 -3.51 6.61 -7.90
CA ARG A 93 -4.89 6.21 -8.22
C ARG A 93 -4.95 4.96 -9.09
N HIS A 94 -4.11 4.89 -10.12
CA HIS A 94 -4.05 3.72 -11.00
C HIS A 94 -3.70 2.46 -10.21
N TYR A 95 -2.62 2.49 -9.41
CA TYR A 95 -2.17 1.31 -8.69
C TYR A 95 -2.99 0.96 -7.45
N ALA A 96 -3.77 1.90 -6.89
CA ALA A 96 -4.83 1.57 -5.95
C ALA A 96 -5.91 0.69 -6.62
N GLY A 97 -6.30 1.00 -7.86
CA GLY A 97 -7.24 0.19 -8.65
C GLY A 97 -6.69 -1.20 -8.99
N ILE A 98 -5.40 -1.30 -9.34
CA ILE A 98 -4.75 -2.60 -9.58
C ILE A 98 -4.70 -3.46 -8.31
N ALA A 99 -4.40 -2.85 -7.15
CA ALA A 99 -4.46 -3.55 -5.87
C ALA A 99 -5.88 -4.04 -5.56
N GLU A 100 -6.91 -3.22 -5.81
CA GLU A 100 -8.32 -3.57 -5.61
C GLU A 100 -8.75 -4.73 -6.52
N GLU A 101 -8.32 -4.70 -7.79
CA GLU A 101 -8.55 -5.79 -8.75
C GLU A 101 -7.93 -7.10 -8.26
N ALA A 102 -6.67 -7.05 -7.79
CA ALA A 102 -6.00 -8.21 -7.24
C ALA A 102 -6.76 -8.77 -6.03
N ASP A 103 -7.12 -7.94 -5.05
CA ASP A 103 -7.83 -8.39 -3.83
C ASP A 103 -9.23 -8.94 -4.17
N THR A 104 -9.95 -8.30 -5.10
CA THR A 104 -11.24 -8.79 -5.60
C THR A 104 -11.11 -10.18 -6.25
N ARG A 105 -10.10 -10.39 -7.09
CA ARG A 105 -9.85 -11.71 -7.72
C ARG A 105 -9.43 -12.74 -6.68
N TYR A 106 -8.63 -12.34 -5.69
CA TYR A 106 -8.24 -13.21 -4.57
C TYR A 106 -9.47 -13.71 -3.80
N LEU A 107 -10.42 -12.83 -3.51
CA LEU A 107 -11.66 -13.17 -2.80
C LEU A 107 -12.60 -14.10 -3.58
N ARG A 108 -12.57 -14.07 -4.92
CA ARG A 108 -13.32 -15.04 -5.75
C ARG A 108 -12.81 -16.47 -5.57
N GLY A 109 -11.55 -16.64 -5.18
CA GLY A 109 -10.93 -17.93 -4.92
C GLY A 109 -10.75 -18.79 -6.18
N GLY A 110 -10.50 -20.09 -6.00
CA GLY A 110 -10.29 -21.02 -7.11
C GLY A 110 -9.00 -20.75 -7.89
N GLU A 111 -9.06 -20.83 -9.22
CA GLU A 111 -7.91 -20.60 -10.10
C GLU A 111 -7.46 -19.13 -10.10
N GLU A 112 -8.39 -18.19 -9.86
CA GLU A 112 -8.15 -16.74 -9.82
C GLU A 112 -7.21 -16.33 -8.68
N LEU A 113 -7.16 -17.10 -7.58
CA LEU A 113 -6.33 -16.77 -6.42
C LEU A 113 -4.85 -16.66 -6.80
N ARG A 114 -4.34 -17.57 -7.63
CA ARG A 114 -2.93 -17.52 -8.04
C ARG A 114 -2.65 -16.35 -8.98
N ALA A 115 -3.57 -16.07 -9.90
CA ALA A 115 -3.46 -14.94 -10.81
C ALA A 115 -3.51 -13.61 -10.05
N ALA A 116 -4.36 -13.50 -9.03
CA ALA A 116 -4.45 -12.34 -8.15
C ALA A 116 -3.15 -12.07 -7.39
N LEU A 117 -2.57 -13.11 -6.78
CA LEU A 117 -1.29 -12.97 -6.08
C LEU A 117 -0.15 -12.64 -7.04
N ALA A 118 -0.13 -13.25 -8.24
CA ALA A 118 0.87 -12.94 -9.25
C ALA A 118 0.76 -11.49 -9.76
N LEU A 119 -0.47 -10.99 -9.96
CA LEU A 119 -0.72 -9.60 -10.29
C LEU A 119 -0.20 -8.67 -9.18
N PHE A 120 -0.58 -8.93 -7.92
CA PHE A 120 -0.10 -8.12 -6.80
C PHE A 120 1.42 -8.14 -6.69
N ASP A 121 2.05 -9.32 -6.75
CA ASP A 121 3.50 -9.47 -6.61
C ASP A 121 4.27 -8.76 -7.73
N ARG A 122 3.72 -8.77 -8.95
CA ARG A 122 4.28 -8.08 -10.11
C ARG A 122 4.20 -6.56 -9.97
N GLU A 123 3.09 -6.04 -9.43
CA GLU A 123 2.81 -4.61 -9.35
C GLU A 123 3.20 -3.99 -8.00
N ARG A 124 3.69 -4.80 -7.05
CA ARG A 124 3.96 -4.41 -5.66
C ARG A 124 4.80 -3.14 -5.56
N VAL A 125 5.85 -3.02 -6.37
CA VAL A 125 6.73 -1.84 -6.34
C VAL A 125 5.98 -0.54 -6.65
N HIS A 126 4.95 -0.60 -7.50
CA HIS A 126 4.11 0.54 -7.82
C HIS A 126 3.03 0.79 -6.76
N ILE A 127 2.45 -0.28 -6.21
CA ILE A 127 1.51 -0.21 -5.09
C ILE A 127 2.19 0.44 -3.87
N ASP A 128 3.42 0.03 -3.56
CA ASP A 128 4.22 0.57 -2.46
C ASP A 128 4.56 2.05 -2.69
N ALA A 129 4.98 2.42 -3.90
CA ALA A 129 5.23 3.83 -4.25
C ALA A 129 3.97 4.71 -4.09
N GLY A 130 2.79 4.20 -4.45
CA GLY A 130 1.54 4.93 -4.27
C GLY A 130 1.10 5.02 -2.81
N TRP A 131 1.32 3.97 -2.01
CA TRP A 131 1.18 4.01 -0.54
C TRP A 131 2.06 5.09 0.08
N GLU A 132 3.33 5.13 -0.30
CA GLU A 132 4.30 6.11 0.21
C GLU A 132 3.89 7.53 -0.13
N TRP A 133 3.48 7.78 -1.38
CA TRP A 133 2.98 9.08 -1.79
C TRP A 133 1.74 9.49 -0.99
N ALA A 134 0.74 8.62 -0.88
CA ALA A 134 -0.50 8.94 -0.16
C ALA A 134 -0.24 9.24 1.32
N ARG A 135 0.68 8.50 1.96
CA ARG A 135 1.08 8.73 3.36
C ARG A 135 1.91 10.00 3.55
N ALA A 136 2.77 10.34 2.59
CA ALA A 136 3.56 11.58 2.64
C ALA A 136 2.67 12.83 2.60
N TRP A 137 1.47 12.73 2.00
CA TRP A 137 0.50 13.80 1.88
C TRP A 137 -0.70 13.68 2.83
N ALA A 138 -0.58 12.86 3.88
CA ALA A 138 -1.61 12.66 4.89
C ALA A 138 -2.16 13.99 5.43
N GLY A 139 -3.48 14.05 5.62
CA GLY A 139 -4.22 15.25 6.02
C GLY A 139 -4.78 16.06 4.85
N ARG A 140 -4.37 15.79 3.61
CA ARG A 140 -5.12 16.20 2.42
C ARG A 140 -6.24 15.21 2.18
N GLU A 141 -7.42 15.70 1.83
CA GLU A 141 -8.63 14.89 1.69
C GLU A 141 -8.45 13.77 0.63
N GLU A 142 -7.86 14.09 -0.52
CA GLU A 142 -7.59 13.11 -1.58
C GLU A 142 -6.52 12.08 -1.20
N ALA A 143 -5.51 12.50 -0.45
CA ALA A 143 -4.45 11.61 0.02
C ALA A 143 -4.98 10.64 1.08
N ASP A 144 -5.76 11.15 2.05
CA ASP A 144 -6.38 10.32 3.09
C ASP A 144 -7.36 9.30 2.48
N ARG A 145 -8.11 9.69 1.44
CA ARG A 145 -8.94 8.73 0.69
C ARG A 145 -8.11 7.65 0.01
N LEU A 146 -6.94 7.99 -0.54
CA LEU A 146 -6.06 7.00 -1.14
C LEU A 146 -5.42 6.07 -0.10
N VAL A 147 -5.04 6.59 1.06
CA VAL A 147 -4.57 5.75 2.18
C VAL A 147 -5.64 4.72 2.53
N LEU A 148 -6.91 5.12 2.65
CA LEU A 148 -8.01 4.17 2.90
C LEU A 148 -8.25 3.22 1.72
N ALA A 149 -8.21 3.71 0.48
CA ALA A 149 -8.38 2.87 -0.70
C ALA A 149 -7.33 1.75 -0.75
N TYR A 150 -6.07 2.08 -0.51
CA TYR A 150 -5.01 1.08 -0.44
C TYR A 150 -5.15 0.14 0.76
N ALA A 151 -5.59 0.62 1.92
CA ALA A 151 -5.82 -0.23 3.09
C ALA A 151 -6.86 -1.31 2.78
N ASN A 152 -7.97 -0.89 2.16
CA ASN A 152 -9.06 -1.76 1.70
C ASN A 152 -8.60 -2.74 0.62
N ALA A 153 -7.93 -2.21 -0.41
CA ALA A 153 -7.40 -2.97 -1.54
C ALA A 153 -6.30 -3.97 -1.16
N THR A 154 -5.81 -3.93 0.08
CA THR A 154 -4.81 -4.86 0.61
C THR A 154 -5.29 -5.58 1.86
N ALA A 155 -6.60 -5.56 2.13
CA ALA A 155 -7.18 -6.14 3.34
C ALA A 155 -6.88 -7.65 3.47
N HIS A 156 -6.91 -8.41 2.37
CA HIS A 156 -6.72 -9.86 2.40
C HIS A 156 -5.34 -10.26 1.91
N ILE A 157 -4.87 -9.68 0.81
CA ILE A 157 -3.54 -9.99 0.26
C ILE A 157 -2.43 -9.42 1.14
N GLY A 158 -2.66 -8.28 1.81
CA GLY A 158 -1.64 -7.57 2.57
C GLY A 158 -1.02 -8.40 3.69
N ASP A 159 -1.82 -9.17 4.42
CA ASP A 159 -1.33 -10.04 5.50
C ASP A 159 -0.47 -11.22 4.98
N LEU A 160 -0.56 -11.55 3.70
CA LEU A 160 0.25 -12.58 3.05
C LEU A 160 1.54 -12.06 2.43
N ARG A 161 1.61 -10.75 2.14
CA ARG A 161 2.67 -10.15 1.31
C ARG A 161 3.49 -9.08 2.00
N TYR A 162 2.92 -8.40 2.99
CA TYR A 162 3.62 -7.43 3.81
C TYR A 162 4.16 -8.09 5.07
N ASP A 163 5.36 -7.69 5.49
CA ASP A 163 5.83 -8.00 6.82
C ASP A 163 4.89 -7.35 7.85
N THR A 164 4.28 -8.18 8.70
CA THR A 164 3.26 -7.72 9.65
C THR A 164 3.77 -6.58 10.53
N ARG A 165 5.03 -6.64 10.97
CA ARG A 165 5.60 -5.67 11.93
C ARG A 165 6.10 -4.40 11.25
N ARG A 166 6.82 -4.54 10.14
CA ARG A 166 7.55 -3.45 9.47
C ARG A 166 6.68 -2.69 8.47
N GLU A 167 5.71 -3.36 7.86
CA GLU A 167 4.92 -2.80 6.77
C GLU A 167 3.43 -2.71 7.16
N ARG A 168 2.81 -3.84 7.52
CA ARG A 168 1.35 -3.91 7.68
C ARG A 168 0.83 -3.06 8.85
N VAL A 169 1.42 -3.18 10.03
CA VAL A 169 1.01 -2.38 11.21
C VAL A 169 1.11 -0.87 10.93
N PRO A 170 2.23 -0.32 10.41
CA PRO A 170 2.30 1.09 10.03
C PRO A 170 1.28 1.53 8.97
N GLN A 171 0.99 0.69 7.96
CA GLN A 171 -0.04 0.97 6.95
C GLN A 171 -1.43 1.09 7.59
N LEU A 172 -1.81 0.12 8.42
CA LEU A 172 -3.10 0.09 9.11
C LEU A 172 -3.25 1.26 10.11
N GLN A 173 -2.17 1.64 10.80
CA GLN A 173 -2.17 2.83 11.66
C GLN A 173 -2.37 4.13 10.86
N ALA A 174 -1.74 4.24 9.68
CA ALA A 174 -1.94 5.39 8.81
C ALA A 174 -3.38 5.46 8.28
N ALA A 175 -3.95 4.30 7.91
CA ALA A 175 -5.33 4.19 7.47
C ALA A 175 -6.33 4.56 8.56
N LEU A 176 -6.15 4.06 9.79
CA LEU A 176 -6.96 4.47 10.93
C LEU A 176 -6.92 5.98 11.17
N ALA A 177 -5.73 6.59 11.10
CA ALA A 177 -5.59 8.04 11.27
C ALA A 177 -6.24 8.82 10.10
N ALA A 178 -6.21 8.29 8.88
CA ALA A 178 -6.89 8.88 7.72
C ALA A 178 -8.41 8.80 7.87
N ALA A 179 -8.96 7.66 8.31
CA ALA A 179 -10.38 7.50 8.60
C ALA A 179 -10.87 8.51 9.64
N GLN A 180 -10.10 8.71 10.72
CA GLN A 180 -10.39 9.72 11.74
C GLN A 180 -10.43 11.14 11.19
N ARG A 181 -9.46 11.52 10.35
CA ARG A 181 -9.43 12.85 9.71
C ARG A 181 -10.60 13.08 8.76
N LEU A 182 -11.04 12.04 8.06
CA LEU A 182 -12.18 12.08 7.15
C LEU A 182 -13.54 11.92 7.88
N GLY A 183 -13.54 11.61 9.17
CA GLY A 183 -14.77 11.29 9.92
C GLY A 183 -15.42 9.98 9.49
N ASP A 184 -14.68 9.07 8.85
CA ASP A 184 -15.17 7.78 8.38
C ASP A 184 -15.19 6.76 9.53
N ARG A 185 -16.27 6.76 10.31
CA ARG A 185 -16.46 5.84 11.43
C ARG A 185 -16.40 4.36 11.03
N ARG A 186 -16.86 4.02 9.82
CA ARG A 186 -16.82 2.64 9.32
C ARG A 186 -15.38 2.24 9.00
N GLY A 187 -14.65 3.12 8.32
CA GLY A 187 -13.22 2.97 8.06
C GLY A 187 -12.43 2.80 9.34
N GLU A 188 -12.67 3.65 10.36
CA GLU A 188 -12.02 3.53 11.66
C GLU A 188 -12.21 2.15 12.29
N ALA A 189 -13.45 1.66 12.30
CA ALA A 189 -13.78 0.36 12.88
C ALA A 189 -13.11 -0.79 12.11
N MET A 190 -13.09 -0.71 10.78
CA MET A 190 -12.46 -1.72 9.92
C MET A 190 -10.94 -1.76 10.08
N GLU A 191 -10.27 -0.62 10.02
CA GLU A 191 -8.82 -0.55 10.17
C GLU A 191 -8.37 -0.95 11.58
N SER A 192 -9.15 -0.59 12.59
CA SER A 192 -8.87 -1.01 13.97
C SER A 192 -9.02 -2.52 14.17
N TRP A 193 -9.98 -3.16 13.49
CA TRP A 193 -10.09 -4.62 13.47
C TRP A 193 -8.87 -5.27 12.81
N ASN A 194 -8.50 -4.80 11.62
CA ASN A 194 -7.34 -5.31 10.88
C ASN A 194 -6.04 -5.14 11.69
N LEU A 195 -5.87 -3.98 12.36
CA LEU A 195 -4.74 -3.73 13.24
C LEU A 195 -4.73 -4.70 14.43
N GLY A 196 -5.91 -5.03 14.97
CA GLY A 196 -6.09 -6.06 15.98
C GLY A 196 -5.60 -7.43 15.53
N LEU A 197 -5.98 -7.86 14.32
CA LEU A 197 -5.53 -9.12 13.72
C LEU A 197 -4.00 -9.14 13.53
N ALA A 198 -3.42 -8.04 13.02
CA ALA A 198 -1.97 -7.91 12.86
C ALA A 198 -1.23 -8.01 14.21
N TYR A 199 -1.75 -7.41 15.28
CA TYR A 199 -1.16 -7.57 16.61
C TYR A 199 -1.30 -8.98 17.18
N GLU A 200 -2.41 -9.67 16.91
CA GLU A 200 -2.58 -11.08 17.30
C GLU A 200 -1.55 -11.98 16.59
N GLN A 201 -1.31 -11.77 15.29
CA GLN A 201 -0.26 -12.47 14.54
C GLN A 201 1.14 -12.24 15.15
N LEU A 202 1.41 -11.05 15.67
CA LEU A 202 2.65 -10.72 16.37
C LEU A 202 2.72 -11.24 17.82
N GLY A 203 1.65 -11.87 18.32
CA GLY A 203 1.53 -12.33 19.71
C GLY A 203 1.27 -11.21 20.72
N ASP A 204 1.03 -9.98 20.27
CA ASP A 204 0.74 -8.83 21.13
C ASP A 204 -0.76 -8.75 21.44
N VAL A 205 -1.21 -9.69 22.27
CA VAL A 205 -2.62 -9.80 22.69
C VAL A 205 -3.11 -8.53 23.39
N ALA A 206 -2.20 -7.74 23.98
CA ALA A 206 -2.57 -6.51 24.66
C ALA A 206 -3.11 -5.46 23.68
N ARG A 207 -2.31 -5.14 22.67
CA ARG A 207 -2.70 -4.18 21.63
C ARG A 207 -3.77 -4.72 20.71
N ALA A 208 -3.81 -6.03 20.48
CA ALA A 208 -4.88 -6.67 19.70
C ALA A 208 -6.26 -6.41 20.31
N VAL A 209 -6.41 -6.66 21.62
CA VAL A 209 -7.66 -6.43 22.37
C VAL A 209 -8.09 -4.97 22.35
N GLU A 210 -7.14 -4.04 22.50
CA GLU A 210 -7.41 -2.60 22.47
C GLU A 210 -7.92 -2.15 21.11
N ALA A 211 -7.23 -2.55 20.04
CA ALA A 211 -7.62 -2.23 18.67
C ALA A 211 -8.98 -2.87 18.30
N MET A 212 -9.21 -4.13 18.65
CA MET A 212 -10.50 -4.79 18.38
C MET A 212 -11.68 -4.18 19.17
N GLN A 213 -11.44 -3.57 20.32
CA GLN A 213 -12.50 -2.94 21.11
C GLN A 213 -13.18 -1.80 20.35
N LEU A 214 -12.42 -0.97 19.62
CA LEU A 214 -12.99 0.13 18.85
C LEU A 214 -14.00 -0.37 17.80
N ARG A 215 -13.74 -1.54 17.20
CA ARG A 215 -14.66 -2.19 16.26
C ARG A 215 -15.92 -2.68 16.97
N VAL A 216 -15.79 -3.32 18.12
CA VAL A 216 -16.92 -3.80 18.94
C VAL A 216 -17.83 -2.64 19.32
N ASP A 217 -17.25 -1.53 19.77
CA ASP A 217 -18.00 -0.34 20.17
C ASP A 217 -18.80 0.23 18.99
N TYR A 218 -18.17 0.33 17.80
CA TYR A 218 -18.85 0.73 16.57
C TYR A 218 -19.99 -0.22 16.16
N GLU A 219 -19.78 -1.54 16.24
CA GLU A 219 -20.82 -2.52 15.90
C GLU A 219 -22.02 -2.45 16.85
N HIS A 220 -21.79 -2.15 18.13
CA HIS A 220 -22.86 -1.85 19.08
C HIS A 220 -23.58 -0.55 18.75
N GLU A 221 -22.86 0.53 18.39
CA GLU A 221 -23.44 1.82 18.00
C GLU A 221 -24.42 1.68 16.82
N ILE A 222 -24.10 0.84 15.83
CA ILE A 222 -24.94 0.65 14.64
C ILE A 222 -25.95 -0.51 14.77
N GLY A 223 -25.96 -1.22 15.90
CA GLY A 223 -26.85 -2.37 16.13
C GLY A 223 -26.57 -3.56 15.20
N HIS A 224 -25.30 -3.82 14.87
CA HIS A 224 -24.93 -4.91 13.97
C HIS A 224 -25.27 -6.28 14.60
N PRO A 225 -25.93 -7.20 13.87
CA PRO A 225 -26.41 -8.47 14.43
C PRO A 225 -25.30 -9.41 14.92
N ASP A 226 -24.06 -9.24 14.43
CA ASP A 226 -22.89 -10.01 14.88
C ASP A 226 -22.07 -9.33 15.99
N ALA A 227 -22.48 -8.18 16.56
CA ALA A 227 -21.67 -7.44 17.54
C ALA A 227 -21.21 -8.29 18.75
N GLU A 228 -21.98 -9.31 19.11
CA GLU A 228 -21.68 -10.23 20.21
C GLU A 228 -20.46 -11.13 19.92
N ARG A 229 -20.22 -11.52 18.67
CA ARG A 229 -19.14 -12.45 18.30
C ARG A 229 -17.73 -11.85 18.46
N PRO A 230 -17.44 -10.66 17.93
CA PRO A 230 -16.18 -9.98 18.21
C PRO A 230 -16.01 -9.62 19.69
N ALA A 231 -17.10 -9.24 20.38
CA ALA A 231 -17.08 -8.95 21.80
C ALA A 231 -16.67 -10.17 22.64
N ASP A 232 -17.16 -11.36 22.31
CA ASP A 232 -16.79 -12.63 22.96
C ASP A 232 -15.31 -12.97 22.74
N ARG A 233 -14.79 -12.76 21.52
CA ARG A 233 -13.37 -12.98 21.20
C ARG A 233 -12.47 -12.08 22.05
N VAL A 234 -12.81 -10.78 22.10
CA VAL A 234 -12.08 -9.78 22.89
C VAL A 234 -12.19 -10.09 24.39
N GLY A 235 -13.38 -10.44 24.87
CA GLY A 235 -13.63 -10.86 26.26
C GLY A 235 -12.82 -12.09 26.66
N GLY A 236 -12.83 -13.13 25.84
CA GLY A 236 -12.05 -14.35 26.05
C GLY A 236 -10.53 -14.09 26.12
N GLN A 237 -10.00 -13.22 25.26
CA GLN A 237 -8.60 -12.80 25.31
C GLN A 237 -8.28 -12.01 26.59
N ARG A 238 -9.16 -11.10 27.04
CA ARG A 238 -9.01 -10.34 28.30
C ARG A 238 -8.99 -11.26 29.52
N HIS A 239 -9.88 -12.26 29.59
CA HIS A 239 -9.92 -13.21 30.70
C HIS A 239 -8.64 -14.07 30.78
N ARG A 240 -8.14 -14.57 29.64
CA ARG A 240 -6.88 -15.33 29.58
C ARG A 240 -5.68 -14.50 30.06
N ARG A 241 -5.58 -13.22 29.66
CA ARG A 241 -4.51 -12.32 30.12
C ARG A 241 -4.54 -12.10 31.64
N ARG A 242 -5.73 -11.87 32.21
CA ARG A 242 -5.87 -11.72 33.68
C ARG A 242 -5.43 -12.99 34.43
N ALA A 243 -5.81 -14.16 33.93
CA ALA A 243 -5.40 -15.44 34.51
C ALA A 243 -3.86 -15.65 34.44
N GLN A 244 -3.23 -15.33 33.31
CA GLN A 244 -1.78 -15.42 33.14
C GLN A 244 -1.00 -14.43 34.02
N GLY A 245 -1.47 -13.18 34.14
CA GLY A 245 -0.87 -12.18 35.03
C GLY A 245 -0.97 -12.54 36.50
N GLN A 246 -2.11 -13.09 36.94
CA GLN A 246 -2.27 -13.60 38.31
C GLN A 246 -1.36 -14.81 38.60
N ASN A 247 -1.15 -15.68 37.60
CA ASN A 247 -0.28 -16.85 37.75
C ASN A 247 1.21 -16.44 37.80
N ALA A 248 1.62 -15.41 37.04
CA ALA A 248 2.97 -14.85 37.10
C ALA A 248 3.23 -14.13 38.45
N ALA A 249 2.26 -13.35 38.95
CA ALA A 249 2.37 -12.69 40.26
C ALA A 249 2.46 -13.70 41.43
N ARG A 250 1.82 -14.86 41.31
CA ARG A 250 1.91 -15.95 42.30
C ARG A 250 3.24 -16.71 42.29
N ARG A 251 3.97 -16.69 41.16
CA ARG A 251 5.24 -17.43 41.03
C ARG A 251 6.45 -16.72 41.65
N GLY A 252 6.33 -15.44 42.02
CA GLY A 252 7.41 -14.65 42.65
C GLY A 252 8.65 -14.47 41.76
N PRO A 253 9.54 -13.52 42.06
CA PRO A 253 10.83 -13.42 41.37
C PRO A 253 11.68 -14.67 41.65
N PRO A 254 12.52 -15.14 40.70
CA PRO A 254 13.41 -16.25 40.94
C PRO A 254 14.31 -15.94 42.14
N GLY A 255 14.39 -16.88 43.08
CA GLY A 255 15.26 -16.76 44.25
C GLY A 255 16.71 -16.54 43.84
N PRO A 256 17.53 -15.90 44.70
CA PRO A 256 18.91 -15.55 44.38
C PRO A 256 19.71 -16.81 43.97
N PRO A 257 20.65 -16.68 43.01
CA PRO A 257 21.42 -17.82 42.53
C PRO A 257 22.22 -18.45 43.67
N ILE A 258 22.15 -19.78 43.76
CA ILE A 258 22.86 -20.58 44.76
C ILE A 258 24.36 -20.54 44.44
N PRO A 259 25.25 -20.16 45.37
CA PRO A 259 26.68 -20.10 45.10
C PRO A 259 27.26 -21.51 44.87
N PRO A 260 28.26 -21.66 43.98
CA PRO A 260 28.90 -22.94 43.70
C PRO A 260 29.68 -23.44 44.91
N ARG A 261 29.69 -24.77 45.08
CA ARG A 261 30.43 -25.50 46.13
C ARG A 261 31.90 -25.65 45.80
#